data_AF-A0A7J6VC32-F1
#
_entry.id   AF-A0A7J6VC32-F1
#
_cell.length_a   1.000
_cell.length_b   1.000
_cell.length_c   1.000
_cell.angle_alpha   90.00
_cell.angle_beta   90.00
_cell.angle_gamma   90.00
#
_symmetry.space_group_name_H-M   'P 1'
#
loop_
_entity.id
_entity.type
_entity.pdbx_description
1 polymer ?
#
loop_
_entity_poly.entity_id
_entity_poly.type
_entity_poly.pdbx_seq_one_letter_code
_entity_poly.pdbx_strand_id
1 'polypeptide(L)'
;EEQLKRAFIEFYQKLRLLKNYSFLNLLALFKIMKKYDKVSSRNALKPYLDMVDCSYIGNSDEVTRLVERVETTFIKHFSNSNRSKGMGILRPKARKEKHTTTFSLGLLTGCTT
;
A
#
# COMPACT_ATOMS: atom_id res chain seq x y z
N GLU A 1 16.07 0.01 -22.27
CA GLU A 1 15.37 0.83 -21.24
C GLU A 1 14.12 0.19 -20.65
N GLU A 2 13.30 -0.52 -21.44
CA GLU A 2 12.02 -1.06 -20.95
C GLU A 2 12.15 -2.06 -19.79
N GLN A 3 13.18 -2.91 -19.81
CA GLN A 3 13.46 -3.83 -18.71
C GLN A 3 13.75 -3.09 -17.40
N LEU A 4 14.52 -2.01 -17.45
CA LEU A 4 14.82 -1.18 -16.27
C LEU A 4 13.54 -0.50 -15.77
N LYS A 5 12.73 0.07 -16.66
CA LYS A 5 11.44 0.66 -16.31
C LYS A 5 10.53 -0.35 -15.60
N ARG A 6 10.45 -1.58 -16.10
CA ARG A 6 9.69 -2.67 -15.47
C ARG A 6 10.24 -3.03 -14.09
N ALA A 7 11.56 -3.16 -13.97
CA ALA A 7 12.21 -3.44 -12.68
C ALA A 7 11.90 -2.36 -11.63
N PHE A 8 11.91 -1.08 -12.01
CA PHE A 8 11.50 0.02 -11.13
C PHE A 8 10.04 -0.08 -10.67
N ILE A 9 9.12 -0.45 -11.57
CA ILE A 9 7.70 -0.62 -11.24
C ILE A 9 7.51 -1.78 -10.26
N GLU A 10 8.12 -2.93 -10.52
CA GLU A 10 8.04 -4.10 -9.65
C GLU A 10 8.68 -3.83 -8.28
N PHE A 11 9.82 -3.14 -8.26
CA PHE A 11 10.48 -2.73 -7.02
C PHE A 11 9.61 -1.76 -6.20
N TYR A 12 9.02 -0.75 -6.83
CA TYR A 12 8.09 0.17 -6.19
C TYR A 12 6.87 -0.55 -5.59
N GLN A 13 6.31 -1.52 -6.31
CA GLN A 13 5.20 -2.34 -5.81
C GLN A 13 5.60 -3.15 -4.58
N LYS A 14 6.77 -3.80 -4.58
CA LYS A 14 7.31 -4.53 -3.43
C LYS A 14 7.51 -3.62 -2.21
N LEU A 15 8.04 -2.41 -2.40
CA LEU A 15 8.19 -1.43 -1.32
C LEU A 15 6.84 -1.01 -0.72
N ARG A 16 5.82 -0.80 -1.56
CA ARG A 16 4.46 -0.51 -1.08
C ARG A 16 3.85 -1.68 -0.30
N LEU A 17 4.07 -2.91 -0.77
CA LEU A 17 3.63 -4.11 -0.03
C LEU A 17 4.32 -4.20 1.33
N LEU A 18 5.62 -3.95 1.40
CA LEU A 18 6.37 -3.96 2.65
C LEU A 18 5.89 -2.87 3.63
N LYS A 19 5.63 -1.66 3.12
CA LYS A 19 5.04 -0.57 3.92
C LYS A 19 3.68 -0.96 4.51
N ASN A 20 2.81 -1.54 3.68
CA ASN A 20 1.49 -1.99 4.11
C ASN A 20 1.60 -3.15 5.12
N TYR A 21 2.52 -4.09 4.91
CA TYR A 21 2.79 -5.18 5.83
C TYR A 21 3.17 -4.64 7.21
N SER A 22 4.13 -3.72 7.30
CA SER A 22 4.54 -3.12 8.57
C SER A 22 3.36 -2.45 9.28
N PHE A 23 2.61 -1.61 8.55
CA PHE A 23 1.45 -0.90 9.09
C PHE A 23 0.38 -1.86 9.64
N LEU A 24 0.03 -2.91 8.90
CA LEU A 24 -0.98 -3.88 9.31
C LEU A 24 -0.53 -4.69 10.53
N ASN A 25 0.75 -5.06 10.60
CA ASN A 25 1.29 -5.76 11.76
C ASN A 25 1.30 -4.88 13.01
N LEU A 26 1.71 -3.61 12.90
CA LEU A 26 1.67 -2.66 14.01
C LEU A 26 0.22 -2.46 14.51
N LEU A 27 -0.73 -2.34 13.58
CA LEU A 27 -2.15 -2.25 13.91
C LEU A 27 -2.67 -3.53 14.58
N ALA A 28 -2.23 -4.71 14.14
CA ALA A 28 -2.61 -5.98 14.74
C ALA A 28 -2.08 -6.10 16.17
N LEU A 29 -0.81 -5.72 16.41
CA LEU A 29 -0.20 -5.66 17.75
C LEU A 29 -0.99 -4.71 18.67
N PHE A 30 -1.32 -3.52 18.20
CA PHE A 30 -2.14 -2.58 18.96
C PHE A 30 -3.52 -3.16 19.32
N LYS A 31 -4.18 -3.83 18.37
CA LYS A 31 -5.50 -4.45 18.58
C LYS A 31 -5.46 -5.60 19.59
N ILE A 32 -4.47 -6.50 19.49
CA ILE A 32 -4.36 -7.64 20.41
C ILE A 32 -4.01 -7.15 21.82
N MET A 33 -3.15 -6.14 21.95
CA MET A 33 -2.81 -5.56 23.24
C MET A 33 -4.01 -4.83 23.87
N LYS A 34 -4.80 -4.11 23.09
CA LYS A 34 -6.07 -3.55 23.58
C LYS A 34 -7.03 -4.62 24.09
N LYS A 35 -7.12 -5.75 23.38
CA LYS A 35 -7.95 -6.89 23.82
C LYS A 35 -7.40 -7.49 25.12
N TYR A 36 -6.08 -7.64 25.22
CA TYR A 36 -5.41 -8.16 26.41
C TYR A 36 -5.70 -7.27 27.64
N ASP A 37 -5.51 -5.96 27.52
CA ASP A 37 -5.78 -5.02 28.61
C ASP A 37 -7.26 -5.08 29.04
N LYS A 38 -8.18 -5.16 28.07
CA LYS A 38 -9.62 -5.29 28.34
C LYS A 38 -9.99 -6.58 29.08
N VAL A 39 -9.38 -7.71 28.72
CA VAL A 39 -9.72 -9.03 29.30
C VAL A 39 -9.03 -9.25 30.63
N SER A 40 -7.78 -8.81 30.75
CA SER A 40 -6.97 -9.02 31.95
C SER A 40 -7.13 -7.92 33.00
N SER A 41 -7.80 -6.81 32.66
CA SER A 41 -7.87 -5.59 33.48
C SER A 41 -6.50 -5.07 33.90
N ARG A 42 -5.49 -5.31 33.05
CA ARG A 42 -4.11 -4.80 33.20
C ARG A 42 -3.92 -3.62 32.24
N ASN A 43 -2.93 -2.77 32.53
CA ASN A 43 -2.56 -1.62 31.69
C ASN A 43 -1.18 -1.85 31.07
N ALA A 44 -1.07 -2.88 30.22
CA ALA A 44 0.19 -3.30 29.60
C ALA A 44 0.37 -2.75 28.18
N LEU A 45 -0.67 -2.18 27.56
CA LEU A 45 -0.60 -1.60 26.23
C LEU A 45 0.50 -0.53 26.13
N LYS A 46 0.52 0.43 27.07
CA LYS A 46 1.45 1.56 27.03
C LYS A 46 2.93 1.12 27.03
N PRO A 47 3.43 0.37 28.02
CA PRO A 47 4.83 -0.06 28.03
C PRO A 47 5.20 -0.95 26.82
N TYR A 48 4.24 -1.71 26.29
CA TYR A 48 4.47 -2.53 25.11
C TYR A 48 4.56 -1.69 23.83
N LEU A 49 3.72 -0.67 23.66
CA LEU A 49 3.82 0.24 22.53
C LEU A 49 5.12 1.04 22.56
N ASP A 50 5.55 1.50 23.74
CA ASP A 50 6.84 2.18 23.89
C ASP A 50 8.00 1.26 23.41
N MET A 51 7.95 -0.03 23.76
CA MET A 51 8.93 -1.02 23.27
C MET A 51 8.87 -1.21 21.75
N VAL A 52 7.67 -1.27 21.17
CA VAL A 52 7.50 -1.42 19.71
C VAL A 52 7.96 -0.17 18.97
N ASP A 53 7.70 1.02 19.50
CA ASP A 53 8.15 2.29 18.95
C ASP A 53 9.68 2.40 18.98
N CYS A 54 10.36 1.84 19.99
CA CYS A 54 11.82 1.74 19.99
C CYS A 54 12.37 0.68 19.03
N SER A 55 11.53 -0.18 18.46
CA SER A 55 11.95 -1.23 17.53
C SER A 55 12.09 -0.73 16.10
N TYR A 56 12.80 -1.50 15.28
CA TYR A 56 12.96 -1.20 13.86
C TYR A 56 11.62 -1.15 13.09
N ILE A 57 10.62 -1.94 13.51
CA ILE A 57 9.31 -1.96 12.85
C ILE A 57 8.51 -0.67 13.14
N GLY A 58 8.66 -0.11 14.35
CA GLY A 58 7.94 1.09 14.80
C GLY A 58 8.56 2.40 14.31
N ASN A 59 9.89 2.51 14.28
CA ASN A 59 10.59 3.78 14.04
C ASN A 59 11.44 3.82 12.76
N SER A 60 11.49 2.75 11.96
CA SER A 60 12.24 2.80 10.69
C SER A 60 11.48 3.62 9.64
N ASP A 61 12.12 4.69 9.17
CA ASP A 61 11.67 5.50 8.03
C ASP A 61 12.29 5.06 6.69
N GLU A 62 13.15 4.04 6.71
CA GLU A 62 13.99 3.67 5.57
C GLU A 62 13.16 3.29 4.34
N VAL A 63 12.10 2.50 4.54
CA VAL A 63 11.19 2.10 3.46
C VAL A 63 10.51 3.32 2.86
N THR A 64 10.09 4.29 3.69
CA THR A 64 9.45 5.52 3.19
C THR A 64 10.43 6.37 2.38
N ARG A 65 11.65 6.56 2.88
CA ARG A 65 12.70 7.29 2.15
C ARG A 65 13.08 6.60 0.84
N LEU A 66 13.11 5.27 0.83
CA LEU A 66 13.41 4.51 -0.37
C LEU A 66 12.30 4.62 -1.42
N VAL A 67 11.02 4.60 -0.99
CA VAL A 67 9.87 4.87 -1.87
C VAL A 67 9.99 6.24 -2.52
N GLU A 68 10.29 7.30 -1.75
CA GLU A 68 10.45 8.67 -2.27
C GLU A 68 11.60 8.81 -3.26
N ARG A 69 12.74 8.17 -2.98
CA ARG A 69 13.89 8.11 -3.89
C ARG A 69 13.52 7.44 -5.20
N VAL A 70 12.83 6.30 -5.14
CA VAL A 70 12.36 5.57 -6.32
C VAL A 70 11.40 6.42 -7.15
N GLU A 71 10.44 7.10 -6.52
CA GLU A 71 9.52 8.01 -7.22
C GLU A 71 10.26 9.13 -7.94
N THR A 72 11.18 9.79 -7.23
CA THR A 72 11.94 10.93 -7.77
C THR A 72 12.82 10.52 -8.95
N THR A 73 13.58 9.44 -8.79
CA THR A 73 14.43 8.90 -9.85
C THR A 73 13.59 8.44 -11.04
N PHE A 74 12.48 7.75 -10.82
CA PHE A 74 11.62 7.28 -11.90
C PHE A 74 10.99 8.42 -12.69
N ILE A 75 10.49 9.46 -12.00
CA ILE A 75 9.88 10.63 -12.63
C ILE A 75 10.92 11.40 -13.47
N LYS A 76 12.12 11.58 -12.93
CA LYS A 76 13.22 12.27 -13.62
C LYS A 76 13.64 11.54 -14.90
N HIS A 77 13.84 10.21 -14.83
CA HIS A 77 14.42 9.45 -15.94
C HIS A 77 13.39 8.92 -16.95
N PHE A 78 12.17 8.59 -16.53
CA PHE A 78 11.17 7.94 -17.40
C PHE A 78 9.94 8.79 -17.71
N SER A 79 9.79 9.96 -17.08
CA SER A 79 8.59 10.81 -17.23
C SER A 79 8.88 12.27 -17.56
N ASN A 80 10.11 12.62 -17.95
CA ASN A 80 10.53 14.01 -18.25
C ASN A 80 10.13 14.98 -17.12
N SER A 81 10.32 14.56 -15.86
CA SER A 81 9.93 15.33 -14.67
C SER A 81 8.42 15.57 -14.48
N ASN A 82 7.56 14.95 -15.31
CA ASN A 82 6.11 15.02 -15.14
C ASN A 82 5.63 14.03 -14.06
N ARG A 83 5.37 14.56 -12.85
CA ARG A 83 4.91 13.76 -11.70
C ARG A 83 3.60 13.01 -11.97
N SER A 84 2.62 13.64 -12.62
CA SER A 84 1.32 13.01 -12.89
C SER A 84 1.47 11.77 -13.77
N LYS A 85 2.25 11.90 -14.85
CA LYS A 85 2.55 10.81 -15.77
C LYS A 85 3.33 9.67 -15.08
N GLY A 86 4.37 10.01 -14.33
CA GLY A 86 5.20 9.01 -13.63
C GLY A 86 4.43 8.25 -12.56
N MET A 87 3.64 8.96 -11.75
CA MET A 87 2.79 8.32 -10.74
C MET A 87 1.68 7.48 -11.34
N GLY A 88 1.15 7.86 -12.50
CA GLY A 88 0.18 7.04 -13.25
C GLY A 88 0.76 5.69 -13.67
N ILE A 89 2.06 5.63 -13.97
CA ILE A 89 2.77 4.40 -14.34
C ILE A 89 3.15 3.58 -13.10
N LEU A 90 3.69 4.21 -12.06
CA LEU A 90 4.09 3.53 -10.81
C LEU A 90 2.89 2.99 -10.03
N ARG A 91 1.75 3.69 -10.08
CA ARG A 91 0.52 3.31 -9.39
C ARG A 91 -0.62 3.15 -10.40
N PRO A 92 -0.63 2.02 -11.15
CA PRO A 92 -1.74 1.72 -12.03
C PRO A 92 -3.01 1.62 -11.18
N LYS A 93 -4.01 2.45 -11.50
CA LYS A 93 -5.33 2.33 -10.89
C LYS A 93 -5.94 1.03 -11.39
N ALA A 94 -6.47 0.21 -10.48
CA ALA A 94 -7.29 -0.92 -10.88
C ALA A 94 -8.35 -0.40 -11.86
N ARG A 95 -8.51 -1.08 -13.01
CA ARG A 95 -9.58 -0.75 -13.94
C ARG A 95 -10.89 -0.84 -13.15
N LYS A 96 -11.57 0.29 -13.00
CA LYS A 96 -12.95 0.27 -12.52
C LYS A 96 -13.73 -0.55 -13.53
N GLU A 97 -14.34 -1.64 -13.05
CA GLU A 97 -15.26 -2.41 -13.85
C GLU A 97 -16.37 -1.45 -14.31
N LYS A 98 -16.62 -1.38 -15.62
CA LYS A 98 -17.65 -0.50 -16.15
C LYS A 98 -18.99 -1.16 -15.86
N HIS A 99 -19.75 -0.63 -14.91
CA HIS A 99 -21.11 -1.13 -14.61
C HIS A 99 -22.02 -1.22 -15.85
N THR A 100 -21.73 -0.42 -16.89
CA THR A 100 -22.48 -0.40 -18.16
C THR A 100 -22.47 -1.75 -18.89
N THR A 101 -21.37 -2.51 -18.87
CA THR A 101 -21.32 -3.80 -19.58
C THR A 101 -22.18 -4.86 -18.90
N THR A 102 -22.23 -4.86 -17.56
CA THR A 102 -23.09 -5.76 -16.78
C THR A 102 -24.56 -5.41 -16.94
N PHE A 103 -24.90 -4.11 -16.99
CA PHE A 103 -26.26 -3.64 -17.26
C PHE A 103 -26.75 -4.02 -18.66
N SER A 104 -25.93 -3.79 -19.70
CA SER A 104 -26.30 -4.14 -21.08
C SER A 104 -26.47 -5.65 -21.29
N LEU A 105 -25.61 -6.46 -20.66
CA LEU A 105 -25.75 -7.92 -20.71
C LEU A 105 -27.05 -8.37 -20.03
N GLY A 106 -27.35 -7.85 -18.83
CA GLY A 106 -28.57 -8.17 -18.10
C GLY A 106 -29.85 -7.75 -18.84
N LEU A 107 -29.84 -6.60 -19.52
CA LEU A 107 -30.97 -6.15 -20.34
C LEU A 107 -31.20 -7.06 -21.55
N LEU A 108 -30.13 -7.46 -22.24
CA LEU A 108 -30.23 -8.33 -23.42
C LEU A 108 -30.67 -9.76 -23.06
N THR A 109 -30.16 -10.31 -21.95
CA THR A 109 -30.56 -11.65 -21.49
C THR A 109 -31.93 -11.66 -20.82
N GLY A 110 -32.36 -10.55 -20.21
CA GLY A 110 -33.66 -10.42 -19.54
C GLY A 110 -34.84 -10.18 -20.50
N CYS A 111 -34.60 -9.69 -21.72
CA CYS A 111 -35.64 -9.48 -22.72
C CYS A 111 -35.82 -10.65 -23.71
N THR A 112 -35.10 -11.76 -23.52
CA THR A 112 -35.18 -12.97 -24.37
C THR A 112 -35.94 -14.13 -23.71
N THR A 113 -36.64 -13.88 -22.60
CA THR A 113 -37.55 -14.81 -21.92
C THR A 113 -38.94 -14.21 -21.80
#